data_AF-A0A4C1W368-F1
#
_entry.id   AF-A0A4C1W368-F1
#
_cell.length_a   1.000
_cell.length_b   1.000
_cell.length_c   1.000
_cell.angle_alpha   90.00
_cell.angle_beta   90.00
_cell.angle_gamma   90.00
#
_symmetry.space_group_name_H-M   'P 1'
#
loop_
_entity.id
_entity.type
_entity.pdbx_description
1 polymer ?
#
loop_
_entity_poly.entity_id
_entity_poly.type
_entity_poly.pdbx_seq_one_letter_code
_entity_poly.pdbx_strand_id
1 'polypeptide(L)'
;MVTKVATDEADVTATPNPKKTQKLPPLFIHDKGRWSEIRKQCVYKSIAISNGRNTVRGLKVQPSDIPDFRNLSALLATLKVAYHTYSLKDKR
;
A
#
# COMPACT_ATOMS: atom_id res chain seq x y z
N MET A 1 60.76 -14.16 10.17
CA MET A 1 60.66 -13.69 8.76
C MET A 1 59.40 -14.35 8.19
N VAL A 2 58.32 -13.71 7.75
CA VAL A 2 57.95 -12.32 7.49
C VAL A 2 56.47 -12.19 7.86
N THR A 3 56.14 -11.26 8.77
CA THR A 3 54.80 -10.72 8.99
C THR A 3 54.57 -9.62 7.96
N LYS A 4 53.53 -9.73 7.13
CA LYS A 4 52.81 -8.57 6.53
C LYS A 4 51.62 -9.07 5.71
N VAL A 5 50.40 -8.73 6.12
CA VAL A 5 49.45 -7.98 5.27
C VAL A 5 48.56 -7.19 6.21
N ALA A 6 48.74 -5.87 6.15
CA ALA A 6 47.75 -4.88 6.57
C ALA A 6 47.08 -4.39 5.28
N THR A 7 45.74 -4.42 5.25
CA THR A 7 44.87 -3.68 4.36
C THR A 7 43.61 -3.43 5.18
N ASP A 8 43.55 -2.33 5.93
CA ASP A 8 42.84 -1.10 5.53
C ASP A 8 41.34 -1.36 5.32
N GLU A 9 40.60 -1.44 6.44
CA GLU A 9 39.15 -1.30 6.43
C GLU A 9 38.81 0.18 6.59
N ALA A 10 38.95 0.91 5.49
CA ALA A 10 38.39 2.25 5.37
C ALA A 10 37.08 2.19 4.58
N ASP A 11 36.03 2.71 5.23
CA ASP A 11 34.95 3.48 4.64
C ASP A 11 33.99 2.77 3.67
N VAL A 12 32.79 2.48 4.15
CA VAL A 12 31.57 3.22 3.78
C VAL A 12 30.42 2.53 4.50
N THR A 13 29.84 3.25 5.45
CA THR A 13 28.47 3.04 5.92
C THR A 13 27.51 2.97 4.74
N ALA A 14 27.24 1.78 4.23
CA ALA A 14 26.08 1.54 3.38
C ALA A 14 24.85 1.51 4.29
N THR A 15 24.40 2.70 4.68
CA THR A 15 23.03 2.93 5.16
C THR A 15 22.10 2.13 4.27
N PRO A 16 21.29 1.18 4.77
CA PRO A 16 20.26 0.60 3.94
C PRO A 16 19.36 1.76 3.53
N ASN A 17 19.41 2.13 2.25
CA ASN A 17 18.52 3.12 1.66
C ASN A 17 17.14 2.91 2.28
N PRO A 18 16.48 3.94 2.83
CA PRO A 18 15.12 3.79 3.30
C PRO A 18 14.34 3.30 2.10
N LYS A 19 13.95 2.01 2.13
CA LYS A 19 13.14 1.38 1.09
C LYS A 19 12.02 2.37 0.89
N LYS A 20 12.01 3.08 -0.25
CA LYS A 20 11.01 4.08 -0.59
C LYS A 20 9.70 3.39 -0.27
N THR A 21 9.05 3.80 0.82
CA THR A 21 7.89 3.12 1.36
C THR A 21 6.90 3.19 0.23
N GLN A 22 6.76 2.09 -0.52
CA GLN A 22 6.09 2.10 -1.79
C GLN A 22 4.64 2.35 -1.43
N LYS A 23 4.23 3.62 -1.48
CA LYS A 23 2.91 4.04 -1.04
C LYS A 23 1.93 3.19 -1.81
N LEU A 24 1.20 2.36 -1.08
CA LEU A 24 0.21 1.47 -1.67
C LEU A 24 -0.71 2.29 -2.57
N PRO A 25 -1.04 1.79 -3.75
CA PRO A 25 -1.89 2.52 -4.66
C PRO A 25 -3.23 2.80 -3.99
N PRO A 26 -3.72 4.05 -4.04
CA PRO A 26 -5.02 4.37 -3.49
C PRO A 26 -6.12 3.73 -4.33
N LEU A 27 -7.10 3.14 -3.66
CA LEU A 27 -8.35 2.70 -4.29
C LEU A 27 -9.34 3.86 -4.34
N PHE A 28 -10.07 3.96 -5.43
CA PHE A 28 -11.18 4.89 -5.60
C PHE A 28 -12.47 4.10 -5.77
N ILE A 29 -13.37 4.21 -4.80
CA ILE A 29 -14.68 3.57 -4.81
C ILE A 29 -15.67 4.57 -5.41
N HIS A 30 -16.37 4.22 -6.48
CA HIS A 30 -17.31 5.15 -7.13
C HIS A 30 -18.59 5.32 -6.32
N ASP A 31 -19.09 4.22 -5.76
CA ASP A 31 -20.35 4.19 -5.02
C ASP A 31 -20.15 4.61 -3.55
N LYS A 32 -20.48 5.86 -3.26
CA LYS A 32 -20.41 6.43 -1.91
C LYS A 32 -21.46 5.86 -0.96
N GLY A 33 -22.64 5.48 -1.47
CA GLY A 33 -23.74 4.99 -0.65
C GLY A 33 -23.41 3.68 0.03
N ARG A 34 -22.54 2.88 -0.60
CA ARG A 34 -22.10 1.58 -0.07
C ARG A 34 -20.89 1.68 0.86
N TRP A 35 -20.32 2.87 1.08
CA TRP A 35 -19.15 3.02 1.96
C TRP A 35 -19.41 2.55 3.38
N SER A 36 -20.59 2.82 3.94
CA SER A 36 -20.93 2.37 5.29
C SER A 36 -20.87 0.84 5.42
N GLU A 37 -21.34 0.11 4.40
CA GLU A 37 -21.27 -1.35 4.37
C GLU A 37 -19.82 -1.83 4.15
N ILE A 38 -19.09 -1.22 3.22
CA ILE A 38 -17.68 -1.54 2.96
C ILE A 38 -16.85 -1.33 4.23
N ARG A 39 -17.09 -0.26 4.98
CA ARG A 39 -16.40 0.05 6.24
C ARG A 39 -16.72 -0.98 7.33
N LYS A 40 -17.98 -1.40 7.46
CA LYS A 40 -18.36 -2.49 8.39
C LYS A 40 -17.63 -3.79 8.06
N GLN A 41 -17.58 -4.16 6.78
CA GLN A 41 -16.87 -5.34 6.31
C GLN A 41 -15.35 -5.22 6.51
N CYS A 42 -14.77 -4.02 6.38
CA CYS A 42 -13.36 -3.79 6.70
C CYS A 42 -13.09 -4.03 8.17
N VAL A 43 -13.92 -3.53 9.09
CA VAL A 43 -13.79 -3.81 10.53
C VAL A 43 -13.95 -5.30 10.81
N TYR A 44 -14.96 -5.95 10.22
CA TYR A 44 -15.22 -7.38 10.40
C TYR A 44 -14.06 -8.26 9.89
N LYS A 45 -13.46 -7.92 8.75
CA LYS A 45 -12.33 -8.63 8.15
C LYS A 45 -10.96 -8.13 8.65
N SER A 46 -10.94 -7.23 9.63
CA SER A 46 -9.73 -6.60 10.16
C SER A 46 -8.83 -5.97 9.07
N ILE A 47 -9.45 -5.34 8.07
CA ILE A 47 -8.76 -4.61 6.99
C ILE A 47 -8.42 -3.21 7.50
N ALA A 48 -7.13 -2.91 7.63
CA ALA A 48 -6.68 -1.61 8.09
C ALA A 48 -6.65 -0.58 6.95
N ILE A 49 -7.31 0.55 7.19
CA ILE A 49 -7.38 1.68 6.25
C ILE A 49 -6.63 2.85 6.87
N SER A 50 -5.51 3.23 6.24
CA SER A 50 -4.68 4.36 6.66
C SER A 50 -5.38 5.71 6.42
N ASN A 51 -6.08 5.86 5.29
CA ASN A 51 -6.74 7.12 4.96
C ASN A 51 -8.02 6.88 4.15
N GLY A 52 -9.07 7.65 4.43
CA GLY A 52 -10.31 7.67 3.66
C GLY A 52 -10.72 9.11 3.41
N ARG A 53 -10.77 9.52 2.13
CA ARG A 53 -11.18 10.87 1.74
C ARG A 53 -12.34 10.82 0.78
N ASN A 54 -13.37 11.61 1.08
CA ASN A 54 -14.48 11.83 0.17
C ASN A 54 -14.05 12.76 -0.97
N THR A 55 -14.37 12.38 -2.21
CA THR A 55 -14.03 13.13 -3.42
C THR A 55 -15.29 13.32 -4.26
N VAL A 56 -15.31 14.26 -5.20
CA VAL A 56 -16.49 14.48 -6.07
C VAL A 56 -16.85 13.21 -6.86
N ARG A 57 -15.84 12.44 -7.30
CA ARG A 57 -16.02 11.22 -8.11
C ARG A 57 -16.28 9.94 -7.31
N GLY A 58 -16.22 9.99 -5.98
CA GLY A 58 -16.31 8.79 -5.15
C GLY A 58 -15.55 8.93 -3.84
N LEU A 59 -15.10 7.81 -3.28
CA LEU A 59 -14.31 7.75 -2.07
C LEU A 59 -12.90 7.24 -2.37
N LYS A 60 -11.89 8.02 -2.01
CA LYS A 60 -10.50 7.60 -2.07
C LYS A 60 -10.14 6.90 -0.76
N VAL A 61 -9.71 5.65 -0.85
CA VAL A 61 -9.31 4.81 0.27
C VAL A 61 -7.85 4.43 0.09
N GLN A 62 -7.06 4.61 1.13
CA GLN A 62 -5.67 4.22 1.19
C GLN A 62 -5.53 3.11 2.23
N PRO A 63 -5.30 1.86 1.80
CA PRO A 63 -5.00 0.75 2.70
C PRO A 63 -3.71 1.01 3.48
N SER A 64 -3.59 0.44 4.67
CA SER A 64 -2.33 0.48 5.44
C SER A 64 -1.30 -0.49 4.88
N ASP A 65 -1.71 -1.72 4.53
CA ASP A 65 -0.81 -2.78 4.08
C ASP A 65 -1.20 -3.44 2.74
N ILE A 66 -0.25 -4.14 2.11
CA ILE A 66 -0.47 -4.94 0.88
C ILE A 66 -1.61 -5.98 1.06
N PRO A 67 -1.64 -6.78 2.15
CA PRO A 67 -2.77 -7.67 2.41
C PRO A 67 -4.10 -6.93 2.51
N ASP A 68 -4.14 -5.76 3.16
CA ASP A 68 -5.36 -4.96 3.26
C ASP A 68 -5.84 -4.48 1.89
N PHE A 69 -4.91 -4.04 1.03
CA PHE A 69 -5.23 -3.67 -0.35
C PHE A 69 -5.88 -4.83 -1.10
N ARG A 70 -5.28 -6.04 -1.00
CA ARG A 70 -5.82 -7.24 -1.65
C ARG A 70 -7.19 -7.61 -1.08
N ASN A 71 -7.33 -7.63 0.25
CA ASN A 71 -8.58 -7.94 0.94
C ASN A 71 -9.69 -6.92 0.63
N LEU A 72 -9.34 -5.63 0.54
CA LEU A 72 -10.27 -4.56 0.16
C LEU A 72 -10.71 -4.72 -1.30
N SER A 73 -9.79 -4.98 -2.22
CA SER A 73 -10.13 -5.21 -3.63
C SER A 73 -11.03 -6.44 -3.82
N ALA A 74 -10.75 -7.54 -3.09
CA ALA A 74 -11.58 -8.74 -3.08
C ALA A 74 -12.97 -8.47 -2.50
N LEU A 75 -13.05 -7.75 -1.37
CA LEU A 75 -14.31 -7.34 -0.76
C LEU A 75 -15.17 -6.51 -1.74
N LEU A 76 -14.57 -5.53 -2.41
CA LEU A 76 -15.25 -4.70 -3.39
C LEU A 76 -15.75 -5.53 -4.59
N ALA A 77 -14.96 -6.50 -5.04
CA ALA A 77 -15.38 -7.45 -6.07
C ALA A 77 -16.57 -8.32 -5.61
N THR A 78 -16.53 -8.87 -4.39
CA THR A 78 -17.64 -9.65 -3.80
C THR A 78 -18.91 -8.82 -3.67
N LEU A 79 -18.78 -7.58 -3.23
CA LEU A 79 -19.89 -6.65 -3.11
C LEU A 79 -20.36 -6.13 -4.48
N LYS A 80 -19.66 -6.44 -5.59
CA LYS A 80 -19.91 -5.90 -6.94
C LYS A 80 -19.93 -4.36 -6.94
N VAL A 81 -19.01 -3.76 -6.18
CA VAL A 81 -18.85 -2.31 -6.11
C VAL A 81 -17.84 -1.90 -7.18
N ALA A 82 -18.19 -0.92 -8.00
CA ALA A 82 -17.27 -0.36 -8.97
C ALA A 82 -16.15 0.42 -8.25
N TYR A 83 -14.90 0.03 -8.50
CA TYR A 83 -13.72 0.72 -7.98
C TYR A 83 -12.65 0.85 -9.07
N HIS A 84 -11.80 1.86 -8.90
CA HIS A 84 -10.64 2.12 -9.73
C HIS A 84 -9.38 2.09 -8.86
N THR A 85 -8.30 1.49 -9.36
CA THR A 85 -6.99 1.57 -8.73
C THR A 85 -5.99 2.02 -9.76
N TYR A 86 -5.14 3.00 -9.40
CA TYR A 86 -4.03 3.39 -10.26
C TYR A 86 -2.89 2.42 -10.00
N SER A 87 -2.83 1.31 -10.74
CA SER A 87 -1.56 0.59 -10.82
C SER A 87 -0.52 1.52 -11.45
N LEU A 88 0.59 1.72 -10.73
CA LEU A 88 1.80 2.29 -11.31
C LEU A 88 2.09 1.53 -12.61
N LYS A 89 2.19 2.26 -13.72
CA LYS A 89 2.74 1.73 -14.97
C LYS A 89 4.14 1.22 -14.65
N ASP A 90 4.29 -0.09 -14.49
CA ASP A 90 5.60 -0.71 -14.53
C ASP A 90 6.10 -0.53 -15.97
N LYS A 91 6.99 0.45 -16.15
CA LYS A 91 7.82 0.57 -17.34
C LYS A 91 9.19 0.04 -16.94
N ARG A 92 9.50 -1.19 -17.34
CA ARG A 92 10.86 -1.54 -17.72
C ARG A 92 10.87 -2.61 -18.79
#